data_AF-A0A6P9AYG5-F1
#
_entry.id   AF-A0A6P9AYG5-F1
#
_cell.length_a   1.000
_cell.length_b   1.000
_cell.length_c   1.000
_cell.angle_alpha   90.00
_cell.angle_beta   90.00
_cell.angle_gamma   90.00
#
_symmetry.space_group_name_H-M   'P 1'
#
loop_
_entity.id
_entity.type
_entity.pdbx_description
1 polymer ?
#
loop_
_entity_poly.entity_id
_entity_poly.type
_entity_poly.pdbx_seq_one_letter_code
_entity_poly.pdbx_strand_id
1 'polypeptide(L)'
;MNPGQILQDAPVRKIAIFGGTHGNELSGVFLVKSWQEDGAEIERPGLKVRPFLANPRAVEKCCRYIDCDLNRVFDSENLGSSQRPAIR
;
A
#
# COMPACT_ATOMS: atom_id res chain seq x y z
N MET A 1 0.76 -34.31 13.54
CA MET A 1 0.30 -32.97 13.11
C MET A 1 -1.21 -32.93 13.28
N ASN A 2 -1.73 -32.02 14.11
CA ASN A 2 -3.16 -31.95 14.39
C ASN A 2 -3.88 -31.14 13.31
N PRO A 3 -4.91 -31.68 12.63
CA PRO A 3 -5.58 -31.03 11.51
C PRO A 3 -6.63 -29.97 11.94
N GLY A 4 -6.38 -29.22 13.03
CA GLY A 4 -7.39 -28.34 13.64
C GLY A 4 -6.90 -27.01 14.21
N GLN A 5 -5.63 -26.65 14.06
CA GLN A 5 -5.15 -25.34 14.49
C GLN A 5 -5.37 -24.32 13.36
N ILE A 6 -6.52 -23.66 13.38
CA ILE A 6 -6.64 -22.35 12.74
C ILE A 6 -5.66 -21.45 13.50
N LEU A 7 -4.59 -21.01 12.83
CA LEU A 7 -3.71 -19.98 13.36
C LEU A 7 -4.58 -18.73 13.58
N GLN A 8 -4.89 -18.41 14.83
CA GLN A 8 -5.44 -17.09 15.17
C GLN A 8 -4.30 -16.09 15.02
N ASP A 9 -4.14 -15.56 13.82
CA ASP A 9 -3.19 -14.48 13.58
C ASP A 9 -3.57 -13.24 14.41
N ALA A 10 -2.54 -12.53 14.88
CA ALA A 10 -2.74 -11.31 15.66
C ALA A 10 -3.64 -10.31 14.88
N PRO A 11 -4.56 -9.60 15.57
CA PRO A 11 -5.50 -8.72 14.89
C PRO A 11 -4.80 -7.58 14.15
N VAL A 12 -5.17 -7.38 12.88
CA VAL A 12 -4.63 -6.28 12.05
C VAL A 12 -5.21 -4.96 12.54
N ARG A 13 -4.34 -3.98 12.85
CA ARG A 13 -4.77 -2.66 13.35
C ARG A 13 -4.44 -1.49 12.44
N LYS A 14 -3.47 -1.64 11.54
CA LYS A 14 -2.98 -0.56 10.66
C LYS A 14 -3.17 -1.00 9.22
N ILE A 15 -3.98 -0.25 8.48
CA ILE A 15 -4.32 -0.53 7.08
C ILE A 15 -3.85 0.66 6.24
N ALA A 16 -3.21 0.37 5.11
CA ALA A 16 -2.86 1.36 4.10
C ALA A 16 -3.62 1.04 2.81
N ILE A 17 -4.18 2.08 2.19
CA ILE A 17 -4.83 1.98 0.88
C ILE A 17 -3.98 2.80 -0.10
N PHE A 18 -3.43 2.15 -1.12
CA PHE A 18 -2.61 2.82 -2.13
C PHE A 18 -3.40 2.97 -3.43
N GLY A 19 -3.42 4.20 -3.93
CA GLY A 19 -3.97 4.56 -5.23
C GLY A 19 -2.92 5.30 -6.04
N GLY A 20 -3.02 5.26 -7.37
CA GLY A 20 -2.04 5.91 -8.23
C GLY A 20 -0.65 5.26 -8.16
N THR A 21 -0.55 3.95 -7.95
CA THR A 21 0.72 3.21 -8.15
C THR A 21 1.18 3.37 -9.59
N HIS A 22 0.25 3.21 -10.53
CA HIS A 22 0.38 3.74 -11.87
C HIS A 22 -0.40 5.05 -11.99
N GLY A 23 0.24 6.11 -12.49
CA GLY A 23 -0.33 7.45 -12.46
C GLY A 23 -1.53 7.67 -13.38
N ASN A 24 -1.71 6.81 -14.38
CA ASN A 24 -2.83 6.85 -15.33
C ASN A 24 -4.01 5.94 -14.96
N GLU A 25 -3.96 5.24 -13.82
CA GLU A 25 -5.07 4.42 -13.30
C GLU A 25 -5.98 5.25 -12.40
N LEU A 26 -6.87 6.02 -13.02
CA LEU A 26 -7.55 7.16 -12.41
C LEU A 26 -8.46 6.80 -11.22
N SER A 27 -9.12 5.64 -11.22
CA SER A 27 -10.05 5.26 -10.13
C SER A 27 -9.36 5.29 -8.76
N GLY A 28 -8.18 4.68 -8.65
CA GLY A 28 -7.41 4.69 -7.40
C GLY A 28 -6.90 6.08 -7.02
N VAL A 29 -6.53 6.90 -8.01
CA VAL A 29 -6.08 8.29 -7.80
C VAL A 29 -7.20 9.13 -7.19
N PHE A 30 -8.38 9.11 -7.80
CA PHE A 30 -9.52 9.92 -7.35
C PHE A 30 -10.05 9.46 -6.00
N LEU A 31 -10.20 8.14 -5.77
CA LEU A 31 -10.64 7.61 -4.48
C LEU A 31 -9.67 7.99 -3.35
N VAL A 32 -8.36 7.82 -3.55
CA VAL A 32 -7.38 8.21 -2.53
C VAL A 32 -7.41 9.70 -2.25
N LYS A 33 -7.49 10.55 -3.29
CA LYS A 33 -7.59 12.01 -3.08
C LYS A 33 -8.84 12.37 -2.28
N SER A 34 -9.99 11.78 -2.64
CA SER A 34 -11.25 11.94 -1.91
C SER A 34 -11.11 11.51 -0.44
N TRP A 35 -10.52 10.35 -0.17
CA TRP A 35 -10.34 9.85 1.20
C TRP A 35 -9.27 10.59 2.02
N GLN A 36 -8.36 11.29 1.35
CA GLN A 36 -7.40 12.18 2.02
C GLN A 36 -8.04 13.50 2.46
N GLU A 37 -9.07 13.96 1.74
CA GLU A 37 -9.89 15.13 2.09
C GLU A 37 -10.95 14.77 3.14
N ASP A 38 -11.68 13.66 2.93
CA ASP A 38 -12.67 13.11 3.86
C ASP A 38 -12.59 11.57 3.91
N GLY A 39 -12.11 11.07 5.05
CA GLY A 39 -11.90 9.63 5.27
C GLY A 39 -13.13 8.87 5.77
N ALA A 40 -14.29 9.51 5.97
CA ALA A 40 -15.44 8.88 6.64
C ALA A 40 -15.87 7.54 6.03
N GLU A 41 -15.79 7.39 4.70
CA GLU A 41 -16.15 6.15 3.99
C GLU A 41 -15.29 4.94 4.40
N ILE A 42 -14.01 5.17 4.72
CA ILE A 42 -13.02 4.12 5.01
C ILE A 42 -12.74 3.93 6.51
N GLU A 43 -13.36 4.74 7.37
CA GLU A 43 -13.21 4.59 8.82
C GLU A 43 -13.92 3.33 9.33
N ARG A 44 -13.23 2.58 10.20
CA ARG A 44 -13.78 1.37 10.82
C ARG A 44 -13.37 1.32 12.29
N PRO A 45 -14.27 0.96 13.22
CA PRO A 45 -13.93 0.85 14.63
C PRO A 45 -12.73 -0.06 14.87
N GLY A 46 -11.76 0.41 15.65
CA GLY A 46 -10.56 -0.35 15.99
C GLY A 46 -9.49 -0.45 14.89
N LEU A 47 -9.74 0.09 13.69
CA LEU A 47 -8.76 0.11 12.59
C LEU A 47 -8.24 1.53 12.34
N LYS A 48 -6.93 1.65 12.16
CA LYS A 48 -6.29 2.85 11.64
C LYS A 48 -6.06 2.69 10.15
N VAL A 49 -7.00 3.17 9.34
CA VAL A 49 -6.93 3.15 7.88
C VAL A 49 -6.31 4.45 7.38
N ARG A 50 -5.35 4.37 6.44
CA ARG A 50 -4.70 5.55 5.83
C ARG A 50 -4.61 5.41 4.31
N PRO A 51 -5.21 6.32 3.53
CA PRO A 51 -5.05 6.38 2.08
C PRO A 51 -3.75 7.11 1.68
N PHE A 52 -3.08 6.61 0.64
CA PHE A 52 -1.80 7.14 0.14
C PHE A 52 -1.79 7.20 -1.39
N LEU A 53 -1.31 8.32 -1.91
CA LEU A 53 -1.01 8.46 -3.34
C LEU A 53 0.40 7.92 -3.60
N ALA A 54 0.50 6.78 -4.27
CA ALA A 54 1.74 6.01 -4.36
C ALA A 54 2.79 6.65 -5.29
N ASN A 55 2.38 7.15 -6.46
CA ASN A 55 3.29 7.78 -7.43
C ASN A 55 2.84 9.19 -7.83
N PRO A 56 2.99 10.22 -6.95
CA PRO A 56 2.48 11.57 -7.20
C PRO A 56 2.99 12.19 -8.51
N ARG A 57 4.27 11.95 -8.86
CA ARG A 57 4.87 12.48 -10.09
C ARG A 57 4.24 11.86 -11.35
N ALA A 58 4.00 10.55 -11.36
CA ALA A 58 3.36 9.90 -12.50
C ALA A 58 1.87 10.29 -12.62
N VAL A 59 1.20 10.47 -11.47
CA VAL A 59 -0.19 10.96 -11.41
C VAL A 59 -0.30 12.36 -12.02
N GLU A 60 0.61 13.28 -11.64
CA GLU A 60 0.66 14.64 -12.18
C GLU A 60 0.81 14.65 -13.71
N LYS A 61 1.61 13.73 -14.26
CA LYS A 61 1.83 13.58 -15.70
C LYS A 61 0.80 12.68 -16.41
N CYS A 62 -0.18 12.14 -15.69
CA CYS A 62 -1.14 11.14 -16.20
C CYS A 62 -0.46 10.01 -16.99
N CYS A 63 0.66 9.50 -16.48
CA CYS A 63 1.44 8.43 -17.11
C CYS A 63 1.57 7.23 -16.16
N ARG A 64 1.90 6.06 -16.70
CA ARG A 64 2.02 4.84 -15.89
C ARG A 64 3.12 4.99 -14.82
N TYR A 65 4.29 5.48 -15.21
CA TYR A 65 5.42 5.73 -14.33
C TYR A 65 6.32 6.84 -14.90
N ILE A 66 7.30 7.31 -14.11
CA ILE A 66 8.29 8.30 -14.55
C ILE A 66 9.51 7.61 -15.18
N ASP A 67 10.28 6.87 -14.38
CA ASP A 67 11.51 6.22 -14.84
C ASP A 67 11.30 4.72 -15.08
N CYS A 68 10.74 4.02 -14.08
CA CYS A 68 10.44 2.59 -14.12
C CYS A 68 9.13 2.28 -13.38
N ASP A 69 8.58 1.09 -13.62
CA ASP A 69 7.33 0.66 -13.00
C ASP A 69 7.49 0.53 -11.48
N LEU A 70 6.81 1.41 -10.72
CA LEU A 70 6.84 1.43 -9.27
C LEU A 70 6.42 0.07 -8.67
N ASN A 71 5.52 -0.67 -9.32
CA ASN A 71 5.05 -1.98 -8.88
C ASN A 71 6.04 -3.12 -9.20
N ARG A 72 7.29 -2.80 -9.55
CA ARG A 72 8.35 -3.76 -9.90
C ARG A 72 9.68 -3.51 -9.17
N VAL A 73 9.74 -2.53 -8.27
CA VAL A 73 10.99 -2.09 -7.60
C VAL A 73 10.92 -2.16 -6.07
N PHE A 74 10.11 -3.07 -5.53
CA PHE A 74 10.02 -3.35 -4.09
C PHE A 74 10.71 -4.67 -3.68
N ASP A 75 11.58 -5.21 -4.54
CA ASP A 75 12.46 -6.31 -4.14
C ASP A 75 13.57 -5.84 -3.18
N SER A 76 14.23 -6.79 -2.51
CA SER A 76 15.22 -6.49 -1.48
C SER A 76 16.45 -5.73 -1.98
N GLU A 77 16.83 -5.91 -3.25
CA GLU A 77 17.95 -5.21 -3.86
C GLU A 77 17.62 -3.72 -4.03
N ASN A 78 16.48 -3.42 -4.66
CA ASN A 78 15.98 -2.06 -4.84
C ASN A 78 15.66 -1.36 -3.51
N LEU A 79 15.19 -2.09 -2.50
CA LEU A 79 14.93 -1.55 -1.16
C LEU A 79 16.19 -1.42 -0.27
N GLY A 80 17.37 -1.79 -0.77
CA GLY A 80 18.63 -1.73 0.00
C GLY A 80 18.63 -2.65 1.23
N SER A 81 17.74 -3.65 1.25
CA SER A 81 17.60 -4.60 2.35
C SER A 81 18.65 -5.70 2.20
N SER A 82 19.89 -5.41 2.57
CA SER A 82 20.86 -6.46 2.90
C SER A 82 20.23 -7.33 4.00
N GLN A 83 20.10 -8.64 3.77
CA GLN A 83 19.45 -9.56 4.71
C GLN A 83 19.98 -9.35 6.12
N ARG A 84 19.17 -8.75 7.00
CA ARG A 84 19.47 -8.78 8.44
C ARG A 84 19.27 -10.21 8.89
N PRO A 85 20.28 -10.89 9.45
CA PRO A 85 20.11 -12.25 9.92
C PRO A 85 18.98 -12.25 10.96
N ALA A 86 18.01 -13.14 10.76
CA ALA A 86 16.93 -13.33 11.71
C ALA A 86 17.56 -13.65 13.08
N ILE A 87 17.33 -12.78 14.06
CA ILE A 87 17.68 -13.07 15.45
C ILE A 87 16.78 -14.24 15.84
N ARG A 88 17.41 -15.40 16.06
CA ARG A 88 16.77 -16.62 16.59
C ARG A 88 16.31 -16.40 18.02
#